data_AF-A0A2D0ACD1-F1
#
_entry.id   AF-A0A2D0ACD1-F1
#
_cell.length_a   1.000
_cell.length_b   1.000
_cell.length_c   1.000
_cell.angle_alpha   90.00
_cell.angle_beta   90.00
_cell.angle_gamma   90.00
#
_symmetry.space_group_name_H-M   'P 1'
#
loop_
_entity.id
_entity.type
_entity.pdbx_description
1 polymer ?
#
loop_
_entity_poly.entity_id
_entity_poly.type
_entity_poly.pdbx_seq_one_letter_code
_entity_poly.pdbx_strand_id
1 'polypeptide(L)'
;MQDRLTLPAPAKLNLFLHITGRRADGYHELQTLFQFLDHGDELQFAVREDGEIRLNTEIEGVPHDSNLIVRAARRLQEQSGCQLGADIWLDKRLPMGGGIGGGSSDAATTLLALNHLWQLGWDEDRLAALGLGLGADVPVFVRGRAAFAEGVGEQLTPVELEEPWFLVVVPQVFVSTAEVFSDPELTRDTPPIKVRSLLGVDGHNDCQPVVEKRYPDVRNALIQLGKFTQARLTGTGACVFGSFPNKGDADKVRRQLPATLPSFVAQGRNISMLHRKLQNLD
;
A
#
# COMPACT_ATOMS: atom_id res chain seq x y z
N MET A 1 23.57 2.87 23.85
CA MET A 1 22.35 2.96 23.02
C MET A 1 22.51 1.86 21.99
N GLN A 2 21.60 0.88 21.93
CA GLN A 2 21.59 -0.07 20.82
C GLN A 2 21.35 0.72 19.53
N ASP A 3 22.13 0.45 18.50
CA ASP A 3 21.94 1.05 17.18
C ASP A 3 20.55 0.67 16.66
N ARG A 4 19.76 1.68 16.31
CA ARG A 4 18.42 1.49 15.75
C ARG A 4 18.50 1.56 14.24
N LEU A 5 17.86 0.61 13.57
CA LEU A 5 17.64 0.68 12.13
C LEU A 5 16.32 1.40 11.86
N THR A 6 16.38 2.51 11.14
CA THR A 6 15.19 3.27 10.73
C THR A 6 14.91 3.02 9.25
N LEU A 7 13.72 2.54 8.91
CA LEU A 7 13.31 2.23 7.54
C LEU A 7 11.94 2.82 7.19
N PRO A 8 11.76 3.31 5.95
CA PRO A 8 10.50 3.89 5.52
C PRO A 8 9.50 2.81 5.05
N ALA A 9 8.20 3.04 5.27
CA ALA A 9 7.09 2.22 4.76
C ALA A 9 6.24 3.05 3.77
N PRO A 10 6.52 3.01 2.45
CA PRO A 10 5.83 3.86 1.48
C PRO A 10 4.36 3.52 1.30
N ALA A 11 3.57 4.51 0.91
CA ALA A 11 2.26 4.26 0.33
C ALA A 11 2.37 3.72 -1.11
N LYS A 12 1.28 3.16 -1.61
CA LYS A 12 1.07 2.86 -3.03
C LYS A 12 -0.19 3.51 -3.57
N LEU A 13 -0.29 3.53 -4.90
CA LEU A 13 -1.53 3.74 -5.64
C LEU A 13 -1.82 2.53 -6.52
N ASN A 14 -3.10 2.19 -6.67
CA ASN A 14 -3.59 1.42 -7.81
C ASN A 14 -3.92 2.40 -8.92
N LEU A 15 -3.07 2.52 -9.95
CA LEU A 15 -3.30 3.44 -11.07
C LEU A 15 -4.55 3.05 -11.89
N PHE A 16 -4.86 1.76 -11.88
CA PHE A 16 -6.16 1.18 -12.17
C PHE A 16 -6.36 -0.08 -11.34
N LEU A 17 -7.60 -0.57 -11.24
CA LEU A 17 -7.95 -1.83 -10.60
C LEU A 17 -9.14 -2.42 -11.34
N HIS A 18 -8.90 -3.49 -12.09
CA HIS A 18 -9.93 -4.25 -12.79
C HIS A 18 -10.23 -5.52 -12.01
N ILE A 19 -11.50 -5.89 -11.95
CA ILE A 19 -11.99 -7.16 -11.40
C ILE A 19 -12.42 -8.02 -12.59
N THR A 20 -11.59 -9.01 -12.92
CA THR A 20 -11.74 -9.83 -14.14
C THR A 20 -12.62 -11.05 -13.93
N GLY A 21 -12.90 -11.41 -12.69
CA GLY A 21 -13.67 -12.59 -12.36
C GLY A 21 -13.85 -12.79 -10.86
N ARG A 22 -14.57 -13.87 -10.52
CA ARG A 22 -14.68 -14.38 -9.16
C ARG A 22 -14.37 -15.88 -9.15
N ARG A 23 -13.44 -16.26 -8.29
CA ARG A 23 -13.02 -17.64 -8.07
C ARG A 23 -14.07 -18.44 -7.30
N ALA A 24 -13.98 -19.76 -7.40
CA ALA A 24 -14.86 -20.68 -6.69
C ALA A 24 -14.74 -20.59 -5.15
N ASP A 25 -13.58 -20.17 -4.64
CA ASP A 25 -13.32 -19.92 -3.22
C ASP A 25 -13.86 -18.56 -2.72
N GLY A 26 -14.50 -17.79 -3.60
CA GLY A 26 -15.14 -16.52 -3.28
C GLY A 26 -14.26 -15.29 -3.46
N TYR A 27 -12.94 -15.45 -3.68
CA TYR A 27 -12.02 -14.36 -3.98
C TYR A 27 -12.22 -13.81 -5.39
N HIS A 28 -11.82 -12.55 -5.60
CA HIS A 28 -11.89 -11.89 -6.89
C HIS A 28 -10.57 -12.00 -7.63
N GLU A 29 -10.65 -12.28 -8.92
CA GLU A 29 -9.48 -12.15 -9.80
C GLU A 29 -9.33 -10.68 -10.19
N LEU A 30 -8.11 -10.17 -10.04
CA LEU A 30 -7.78 -8.77 -10.19
C LEU A 30 -6.71 -8.60 -11.25
N GLN A 31 -6.77 -7.47 -11.94
CA GLN A 31 -5.62 -6.88 -12.62
C GLN A 31 -5.44 -5.46 -12.10
N THR A 32 -4.25 -5.10 -11.65
CA THR A 32 -3.99 -3.75 -11.14
C THR A 32 -2.56 -3.32 -11.42
N LEU A 33 -2.35 -2.02 -11.47
CA LEU A 33 -1.04 -1.41 -11.66
C LEU A 33 -0.63 -0.65 -10.42
N PHE A 34 0.38 -1.16 -9.72
CA PHE A 34 0.93 -0.56 -8.52
C PHE A 34 2.06 0.40 -8.85
N GLN A 35 2.01 1.58 -8.23
CA GLN A 35 3.13 2.51 -8.15
C GLN A 35 3.28 3.02 -6.71
N PHE A 36 4.52 3.16 -6.23
CA PHE A 36 4.78 3.68 -4.89
C PHE A 36 4.69 5.20 -4.86
N LEU A 37 4.51 5.75 -3.67
CA LEU A 37 4.67 7.18 -3.42
C LEU A 37 5.94 7.42 -2.61
N ASP A 38 6.65 8.51 -2.90
CA ASP A 38 7.77 9.02 -2.08
C ASP A 38 7.23 9.69 -0.79
N HIS A 39 6.34 9.00 -0.10
CA HIS A 39 5.62 9.39 1.10
C HIS A 39 5.13 8.13 1.81
N GLY A 40 5.26 8.08 3.14
CA GLY A 40 4.97 6.88 3.90
C GLY A 40 5.18 7.04 5.39
N ASP A 41 4.91 5.96 6.10
CA ASP A 41 5.24 5.79 7.50
C ASP A 41 6.76 5.59 7.67
N GLU A 42 7.24 5.63 8.91
CA GLU A 42 8.63 5.30 9.26
C GLU A 42 8.65 4.33 10.43
N LEU A 43 9.41 3.24 10.31
CA LEU A 43 9.61 2.27 11.38
C LEU A 43 11.05 2.29 11.88
N GLN A 44 11.20 2.09 13.18
CA GLN A 44 12.48 1.91 13.84
C GLN A 44 12.54 0.54 14.48
N PHE A 45 13.69 -0.12 14.41
CA PHE A 45 13.90 -1.47 14.91
C PHE A 45 15.16 -1.53 15.76
N ALA A 46 15.08 -2.21 16.90
CA ALA A 46 16.23 -2.60 17.71
C ALA A 46 16.13 -4.09 18.04
N VAL A 47 17.23 -4.83 17.87
CA VAL A 47 17.28 -6.26 18.16
C VAL A 47 17.22 -6.50 19.68
N ARG A 48 16.49 -7.55 20.07
CA ARG A 48 16.44 -8.06 21.44
C ARG A 48 16.97 -9.49 21.49
N GLU A 49 17.55 -9.87 22.62
CA GLU A 49 18.10 -11.22 22.84
C GLU A 49 17.14 -12.15 23.60
N ASP A 50 16.00 -11.62 24.07
CA ASP A 50 15.02 -12.36 24.88
C ASP A 50 13.90 -13.02 24.06
N GLY A 51 13.96 -12.95 22.72
CA GLY A 51 12.95 -13.51 21.83
C GLY A 51 11.64 -12.71 21.77
N GLU A 52 11.49 -11.63 22.52
CA GLU A 52 10.22 -10.89 22.60
C GLU A 52 10.02 -9.94 21.41
N ILE A 53 8.80 -9.90 20.86
CA ILE A 53 8.39 -8.93 19.84
C ILE A 53 7.53 -7.86 20.50
N ARG A 54 8.04 -6.62 20.54
CA ARG A 54 7.36 -5.47 21.18
C ARG A 54 7.18 -4.32 20.20
N LEU A 55 5.93 -4.03 19.86
CA LEU A 55 5.56 -2.77 19.22
C LEU A 55 5.30 -1.72 20.32
N ASN A 56 6.18 -0.73 20.40
CA ASN A 56 6.15 0.32 21.41
C ASN A 56 5.23 1.50 21.05
N THR A 57 4.68 1.52 19.83
CA THR A 57 3.69 2.50 19.40
C THR A 57 2.29 1.89 19.46
N GLU A 58 1.42 2.43 20.31
CA GLU A 58 0.00 2.08 20.31
C GLU A 58 -0.72 2.74 19.13
N ILE A 59 -1.56 1.98 18.43
CA ILE A 59 -2.47 2.50 17.40
C ILE A 59 -3.89 2.32 17.92
N GLU A 60 -4.62 3.43 18.03
CA GLU A 60 -6.00 3.41 18.49
C GLU A 60 -6.85 2.45 17.64
N GLY A 61 -7.62 1.58 18.31
CA GLY A 61 -8.48 0.59 17.66
C GLY A 61 -7.76 -0.63 17.07
N VAL A 62 -6.44 -0.75 17.21
CA VAL A 62 -5.67 -1.92 16.75
C VAL A 62 -4.96 -2.60 17.92
N PRO A 63 -5.48 -3.74 18.43
CA PRO A 63 -4.80 -4.51 19.46
C PRO A 63 -3.39 -4.91 19.03
N HIS A 64 -2.42 -4.89 19.95
CA HIS A 64 -1.00 -5.17 19.69
C HIS A 64 -0.79 -6.43 18.83
N ASP A 65 -1.38 -7.56 19.24
CA ASP A 65 -1.20 -8.86 18.57
C ASP A 65 -1.96 -8.99 17.24
N SER A 66 -2.92 -8.08 16.99
CA SER A 66 -3.61 -7.98 15.71
C SER A 66 -2.87 -7.07 14.71
N ASN A 67 -1.92 -6.27 15.18
CA ASN A 67 -1.15 -5.36 14.34
C ASN A 67 -0.29 -6.13 13.32
N LEU A 68 -0.35 -5.71 12.06
CA LEU A 68 0.38 -6.36 10.97
C LEU A 68 1.90 -6.33 11.15
N ILE A 69 2.47 -5.32 11.84
CA ILE A 69 3.88 -5.26 12.22
C ILE A 69 4.24 -6.44 13.15
N VAL A 70 3.48 -6.61 14.23
CA VAL A 70 3.71 -7.67 15.22
C VAL A 70 3.50 -9.04 14.59
N ARG A 71 2.44 -9.20 13.79
CA ARG A 71 2.16 -10.44 13.06
C ARG A 71 3.25 -10.77 12.04
N ALA A 72 3.79 -9.79 11.34
CA ALA A 72 4.90 -9.98 10.41
C ALA A 72 6.17 -10.46 11.13
N ALA A 73 6.55 -9.77 12.20
CA ALA A 73 7.73 -10.11 13.00
C ALA A 73 7.62 -11.52 13.61
N ARG A 74 6.49 -11.85 14.25
CA ARG A 74 6.26 -13.18 14.83
C ARG A 74 6.27 -14.28 13.78
N ARG A 75 5.59 -14.09 12.63
CA ARG A 75 5.61 -15.10 11.56
C ARG A 75 6.99 -15.33 10.99
N LEU A 76 7.79 -14.27 10.81
CA LEU A 76 9.16 -14.41 10.36
C LEU A 76 9.99 -15.19 11.39
N GLN A 77 9.88 -14.82 12.68
CA GLN A 77 10.56 -15.47 13.79
C GLN A 77 10.23 -16.97 13.88
N GLU A 78 8.94 -17.31 13.86
CA GLU A 78 8.44 -18.68 13.89
C GLU A 78 8.94 -19.51 12.69
N GLN A 79 8.86 -18.96 11.47
CA GLN A 79 9.20 -19.69 10.26
C GLN A 79 10.72 -19.78 10.02
N SER A 80 11.52 -18.90 10.62
CA SER A 80 12.98 -18.95 10.56
C SER A 80 13.61 -19.68 11.73
N GLY A 81 12.88 -19.93 12.81
CA GLY A 81 13.40 -20.49 14.06
C GLY A 81 14.33 -19.53 14.81
N CYS A 82 14.31 -18.24 14.48
CA CYS A 82 15.16 -17.24 15.13
C CYS A 82 14.74 -17.09 16.60
N GLN A 83 15.74 -17.02 17.49
CA GLN A 83 15.51 -16.82 18.93
C GLN A 83 15.62 -15.34 19.34
N LEU A 84 15.98 -14.46 18.41
CA LEU A 84 16.05 -13.02 18.67
C LEU A 84 14.66 -12.41 18.65
N GLY A 85 14.49 -11.35 19.44
CA GLY A 85 13.31 -10.49 19.46
C GLY A 85 13.57 -9.15 18.77
N ALA A 86 12.60 -8.25 18.87
CA ALA A 86 12.73 -6.87 18.39
C ALA A 86 11.85 -5.89 19.17
N ASP A 87 12.42 -4.74 19.50
CA ASP A 87 11.65 -3.54 19.81
C ASP A 87 11.39 -2.77 18.50
N ILE A 88 10.12 -2.42 18.28
CA ILE A 88 9.66 -1.76 17.07
C ILE A 88 8.93 -0.48 17.45
N TRP A 89 9.20 0.61 16.74
CA TRP A 89 8.47 1.88 16.85
C TRP A 89 7.96 2.27 15.47
N LEU A 90 6.76 2.84 15.43
CA LEU A 90 6.11 3.33 14.22
C LEU A 90 5.83 4.82 14.37
N ASP A 91 6.28 5.62 13.40
CA ASP A 91 5.80 6.97 13.15
C ASP A 91 4.75 6.90 12.03
N LYS A 92 3.47 6.88 12.45
CA LYS A 92 2.31 6.72 11.56
C LYS A 92 1.93 8.07 10.94
N ARG A 93 2.12 8.18 9.63
CA ARG A 93 1.81 9.35 8.81
C ARG A 93 0.69 9.07 7.80
N LEU A 94 0.63 7.85 7.28
CA LEU A 94 -0.43 7.43 6.36
C LEU A 94 -1.74 7.19 7.12
N PRO A 95 -2.90 7.50 6.52
CA PRO A 95 -4.20 7.16 7.13
C PRO A 95 -4.36 5.65 7.33
N MET A 96 -5.22 5.29 8.29
CA MET A 96 -5.67 3.91 8.47
C MET A 96 -6.58 3.52 7.29
N GLY A 97 -6.24 2.42 6.60
CA GLY A 97 -6.96 1.97 5.41
C GLY A 97 -6.72 2.86 4.19
N GLY A 98 -7.79 3.41 3.62
CA GLY A 98 -7.69 4.39 2.53
C GLY A 98 -7.33 3.83 1.14
N GLY A 99 -7.03 2.54 1.01
CA GLY A 99 -6.64 1.93 -0.26
C GLY A 99 -5.20 2.25 -0.69
N ILE A 100 -4.40 2.85 0.18
CA ILE A 100 -3.00 3.25 -0.07
C ILE A 100 -1.96 2.26 0.49
N GLY A 101 -2.41 1.17 1.11
CA GLY A 101 -1.54 0.04 1.49
C GLY A 101 -0.66 0.24 2.73
N GLY A 102 -0.95 1.20 3.61
CA GLY A 102 -0.10 1.51 4.78
C GLY A 102 0.25 0.29 5.65
N GLY A 103 -0.76 -0.43 6.14
CA GLY A 103 -0.50 -1.62 6.99
C GLY A 103 0.23 -2.77 6.26
N SER A 104 0.03 -2.92 4.95
CA SER A 104 0.79 -3.89 4.15
C SER A 104 2.24 -3.46 3.94
N SER A 105 2.48 -2.16 3.80
CA SER A 105 3.81 -1.57 3.73
C SER A 105 4.56 -1.70 5.06
N ASP A 106 3.89 -1.47 6.18
CA ASP A 106 4.44 -1.66 7.52
C ASP A 106 4.86 -3.11 7.76
N ALA A 107 4.03 -4.08 7.35
CA ALA A 107 4.36 -5.50 7.40
C ALA A 107 5.56 -5.86 6.52
N ALA A 108 5.57 -5.42 5.26
CA ALA A 108 6.69 -5.69 4.34
C ALA A 108 8.01 -5.08 4.84
N THR A 109 7.95 -3.85 5.34
CA THR A 109 9.10 -3.15 5.94
C THR A 109 9.62 -3.92 7.15
N THR A 110 8.73 -4.42 8.01
CA THR A 110 9.09 -5.26 9.15
C THR A 110 9.76 -6.56 8.71
N LEU A 111 9.23 -7.25 7.70
CA LEU A 111 9.84 -8.47 7.17
C LEU A 111 11.25 -8.23 6.65
N LEU A 112 11.45 -7.18 5.85
CA LEU A 112 12.77 -6.86 5.27
C LEU A 112 13.76 -6.39 6.34
N ALA A 113 13.32 -5.54 7.27
CA ALA A 113 14.15 -5.05 8.37
C ALA A 113 14.67 -6.19 9.25
N LEU A 114 13.77 -7.08 9.67
CA LEU A 114 14.12 -8.18 10.57
C LEU A 114 14.86 -9.31 9.85
N ASN A 115 14.60 -9.55 8.55
CA ASN A 115 15.44 -10.43 7.73
C ASN A 115 16.90 -9.95 7.72
N HIS A 116 17.12 -8.65 7.58
CA HIS A 116 18.46 -8.03 7.61
C HIS A 116 19.06 -8.08 9.03
N LEU A 117 18.35 -7.58 10.04
CA LEU A 117 18.87 -7.48 11.42
C LEU A 117 19.13 -8.83 12.08
N TRP A 118 18.29 -9.84 11.80
CA TRP A 118 18.48 -11.20 12.29
C TRP A 118 19.36 -12.05 11.37
N GLN A 119 19.90 -11.47 10.29
CA GLN A 119 20.82 -12.10 9.33
C GLN A 119 20.28 -13.43 8.78
N LEU A 120 18.98 -13.50 8.48
CA LEU A 120 18.34 -14.76 8.07
C LEU A 120 18.70 -15.17 6.63
N GLY A 121 19.09 -14.20 5.80
CA GLY A 121 19.47 -14.44 4.40
C GLY A 121 18.31 -14.96 3.53
N TRP A 122 17.06 -14.67 3.88
CA TRP A 122 15.92 -15.04 3.04
C TRP A 122 15.84 -14.11 1.83
N ASP A 123 15.52 -14.71 0.68
CA ASP A 123 15.32 -13.98 -0.57
C ASP A 123 13.95 -13.27 -0.64
N GLU A 124 13.81 -12.39 -1.63
CA GLU A 124 12.57 -11.63 -1.88
C GLU A 124 11.37 -12.56 -2.11
N ASP A 125 11.56 -13.71 -2.77
CA ASP A 125 10.48 -14.65 -3.09
C ASP A 125 9.91 -15.31 -1.83
N ARG A 126 10.77 -15.77 -0.93
CA ARG A 126 10.36 -16.37 0.34
C ARG A 126 9.68 -15.34 1.25
N LEU A 127 10.20 -14.11 1.33
CA LEU A 127 9.58 -13.03 2.10
C LEU A 127 8.23 -12.62 1.50
N ALA A 128 8.11 -12.56 0.18
CA ALA A 128 6.85 -12.23 -0.50
C ALA A 128 5.79 -13.32 -0.26
N ALA A 129 6.18 -14.60 -0.30
CA ALA A 129 5.30 -15.72 0.02
C ALA A 129 4.81 -15.68 1.48
N LEU A 130 5.69 -15.37 2.43
CA LEU A 130 5.30 -15.16 3.84
C LEU A 130 4.34 -13.96 3.98
N GLY A 131 4.65 -12.88 3.28
CA GLY A 131 3.89 -11.64 3.26
C GLY A 131 2.47 -11.79 2.71
N LEU A 132 2.29 -12.62 1.68
CA LEU A 132 0.97 -12.88 1.08
C LEU A 132 -0.06 -13.37 2.10
N GLY A 133 0.37 -14.18 3.08
CA GLY A 133 -0.52 -14.63 4.16
C GLY A 133 -0.93 -13.54 5.15
N LEU A 134 -0.28 -12.38 5.14
CA LEU A 134 -0.59 -11.21 5.98
C LEU A 134 -1.52 -10.23 5.25
N GLY A 135 -1.37 -10.10 3.93
CA GLY A 135 -2.23 -9.30 3.08
C GLY A 135 -1.81 -9.35 1.60
N ALA A 136 -2.77 -9.17 0.70
CA ALA A 136 -2.57 -9.28 -0.75
C ALA A 136 -1.56 -8.25 -1.31
N ASP A 137 -1.48 -7.06 -0.71
CA ASP A 137 -0.56 -6.00 -1.14
C ASP A 137 0.86 -6.14 -0.53
N VAL A 138 1.09 -7.02 0.45
CA VAL A 138 2.41 -7.15 1.09
C VAL A 138 3.51 -7.57 0.10
N PRO A 139 3.28 -8.52 -0.84
CA PRO A 139 4.28 -8.92 -1.83
C PRO A 139 4.84 -7.78 -2.68
N VAL A 140 4.02 -6.80 -3.10
CA VAL A 140 4.53 -5.69 -3.93
C VAL A 140 5.47 -4.79 -3.13
N PHE A 141 5.18 -4.56 -1.85
CA PHE A 141 6.09 -3.81 -0.98
C PHE A 141 7.37 -4.58 -0.66
N VAL A 142 7.30 -5.91 -0.50
CA VAL A 142 8.50 -6.76 -0.30
C VAL A 142 9.40 -6.77 -1.53
N ARG A 143 8.85 -6.77 -2.75
CA ARG A 143 9.63 -6.75 -4.00
C ARG A 143 10.12 -5.36 -4.40
N GLY A 144 9.48 -4.31 -3.90
CA GLY A 144 9.96 -2.93 -4.00
C GLY A 144 9.98 -2.30 -5.38
N ARG A 145 9.34 -2.91 -6.38
CA ARG A 145 9.28 -2.43 -7.77
C ARG A 145 7.82 -2.22 -8.19
N ALA A 146 7.54 -1.13 -8.92
CA ALA A 146 6.25 -0.91 -9.55
C ALA A 146 5.94 -2.12 -10.43
N ALA A 147 4.68 -2.56 -10.38
CA ALA A 147 4.31 -3.86 -10.90
C ALA A 147 2.89 -3.85 -11.43
N PHE A 148 2.70 -4.54 -12.54
CA PHE A 148 1.40 -5.06 -12.92
C PHE A 148 1.14 -6.33 -12.12
N ALA A 149 0.01 -6.38 -11.44
CA ALA A 149 -0.38 -7.48 -10.57
C ALA A 149 -1.60 -8.20 -11.14
N GLU A 150 -1.56 -9.53 -11.12
CA GLU A 150 -2.66 -10.43 -11.46
C GLU A 150 -3.00 -11.37 -10.30
N GLY A 151 -3.95 -12.29 -10.51
CA GLY A 151 -4.40 -13.23 -9.50
C GLY A 151 -5.31 -12.53 -8.49
N VAL A 152 -5.01 -12.68 -7.20
CA VAL A 152 -5.61 -11.85 -6.12
C VAL A 152 -4.72 -10.64 -5.78
N GLY A 153 -3.72 -10.33 -6.61
CA GLY A 153 -2.73 -9.26 -6.41
C GLY A 153 -1.30 -9.76 -6.15
N GLU A 154 -1.08 -11.08 -6.14
CA GLU A 154 0.19 -11.72 -5.80
C GLU A 154 1.11 -12.00 -7.00
N GLN A 155 0.55 -12.07 -8.21
CA GLN A 155 1.32 -12.38 -9.42
C GLN A 155 1.87 -11.09 -10.01
N LEU A 156 3.10 -10.76 -9.64
CA LEU A 156 3.72 -9.46 -9.92
C LEU A 156 4.67 -9.53 -11.11
N THR A 157 4.39 -8.73 -12.14
CA THR A 157 5.30 -8.46 -13.26
C THR A 157 5.84 -7.04 -13.12
N PRO A 158 7.15 -6.83 -12.89
CA PRO A 158 7.73 -5.50 -12.81
C PRO A 158 7.51 -4.70 -14.10
N VAL A 159 7.27 -3.40 -13.95
CA VAL A 159 7.04 -2.46 -15.06
C VAL A 159 7.73 -1.13 -14.80
N GLU A 160 8.08 -0.43 -15.88
CA GLU A 160 8.57 0.94 -15.83
C GLU A 160 7.44 1.89 -16.22
N LEU A 161 7.17 2.86 -15.34
CA LEU A 161 6.11 3.85 -15.50
C LEU A 161 6.70 5.25 -15.47
N GLU A 162 5.94 6.23 -15.97
CA GLU A 162 6.24 7.62 -15.67
C GLU A 162 6.12 7.87 -14.15
N GLU A 163 6.93 8.78 -13.62
CA GLU A 163 6.99 9.13 -12.20
C GLU A 163 6.42 10.54 -11.92
N PRO A 164 5.11 10.78 -12.19
CA PRO A 164 4.50 12.10 -12.04
C PRO A 164 4.32 12.47 -10.57
N TRP A 165 3.80 13.66 -10.33
CA TRP A 165 3.37 14.08 -8.99
C TRP A 165 1.90 13.79 -8.79
N PHE A 166 1.56 13.21 -7.65
CA PHE A 166 0.18 12.95 -7.27
C PHE A 166 -0.26 13.87 -6.14
N LEU A 167 -1.47 14.41 -6.25
CA LEU A 167 -2.22 14.93 -5.11
C LEU A 167 -3.15 13.82 -4.62
N VAL A 168 -2.91 13.35 -3.41
CA VAL A 168 -3.75 12.34 -2.74
C VAL A 168 -4.63 13.05 -1.72
N VAL A 169 -5.92 12.81 -1.83
CA VAL A 169 -6.97 13.36 -0.98
C VAL A 169 -7.52 12.24 -0.13
N VAL A 170 -7.73 12.52 1.17
CA VAL A 170 -8.06 11.52 2.19
C VAL A 170 -9.42 11.88 2.82
N PRO A 171 -10.55 11.52 2.18
CA PRO A 171 -11.86 11.61 2.79
C PRO A 171 -11.87 10.91 4.15
N GLN A 172 -12.39 11.58 5.18
CA GLN A 172 -12.41 11.08 6.56
C GLN A 172 -13.59 10.10 6.78
N VAL A 173 -13.62 9.04 5.97
CA VAL A 173 -14.63 7.97 6.04
C VAL A 173 -13.94 6.61 5.93
N PHE A 174 -14.38 5.65 6.75
CA PHE A 174 -13.91 4.29 6.66
C PHE A 174 -14.69 3.53 5.59
N VAL A 175 -13.98 2.96 4.60
CA VAL A 175 -14.55 2.10 3.57
C VAL A 175 -14.08 0.67 3.82
N SER A 176 -15.02 -0.23 4.12
CA SER A 176 -14.73 -1.64 4.32
C SER A 176 -14.48 -2.31 2.98
N THR A 177 -13.26 -2.82 2.79
CA THR A 177 -12.90 -3.62 1.61
C THR A 177 -13.84 -4.82 1.41
N ALA A 178 -14.24 -5.49 2.50
CA ALA A 178 -15.18 -6.61 2.44
C ALA A 178 -16.59 -6.19 1.99
N GLU A 179 -17.07 -5.02 2.43
CA GLU A 179 -18.38 -4.50 2.00
C GLU A 179 -18.38 -4.13 0.51
N VAL A 180 -17.30 -3.52 0.02
CA VAL A 180 -17.16 -3.20 -1.41
C VAL A 180 -17.13 -4.47 -2.26
N PHE A 181 -16.30 -5.46 -1.89
CA PHE A 181 -16.19 -6.71 -2.65
C PHE A 181 -17.46 -7.58 -2.61
N SER A 182 -18.28 -7.45 -1.56
CA SER A 182 -19.56 -8.15 -1.43
C SER A 182 -20.75 -7.41 -2.05
N ASP A 183 -20.57 -6.19 -2.55
CA ASP A 183 -21.65 -5.40 -3.14
C ASP A 183 -22.20 -6.03 -4.44
N PRO A 184 -23.53 -6.24 -4.57
CA PRO A 184 -24.10 -6.91 -5.74
C PRO A 184 -23.89 -6.15 -7.07
N GLU A 185 -23.72 -4.83 -7.02
CA GLU A 185 -23.50 -3.96 -8.20
C GLU A 185 -22.02 -3.79 -8.56
N LEU A 186 -21.09 -4.40 -7.82
CA LEU A 186 -19.67 -4.38 -8.17
C LEU A 186 -19.44 -5.10 -9.52
N THR A 187 -18.73 -4.43 -10.44
CA THR A 187 -18.23 -5.02 -11.69
C THR A 187 -17.32 -6.20 -11.39
N ARG A 188 -17.50 -7.32 -12.09
CA ARG A 188 -16.75 -8.59 -11.85
C ARG A 188 -16.33 -9.31 -13.12
N ASP A 189 -16.47 -8.66 -14.25
CA ASP A 189 -16.34 -9.25 -15.59
C ASP A 189 -15.57 -8.32 -16.54
N THR A 190 -14.75 -7.43 -15.99
CA THR A 190 -13.89 -6.54 -16.80
C THR A 190 -12.93 -7.39 -17.63
N PRO A 191 -12.91 -7.26 -18.97
CA PRO A 191 -12.05 -8.06 -19.81
C PRO A 191 -10.56 -7.87 -19.46
N PRO A 192 -9.78 -8.95 -19.31
CA PRO A 192 -8.38 -8.85 -18.93
C PRO A 192 -7.56 -8.15 -20.02
N ILE A 193 -6.67 -7.26 -19.59
CA ILE A 193 -5.71 -6.56 -20.43
C ILE A 193 -4.33 -7.23 -20.35
N LYS A 194 -3.54 -7.14 -21.42
CA LYS A 194 -2.16 -7.65 -21.44
C LYS A 194 -1.18 -6.55 -21.06
N VAL A 195 -0.18 -6.86 -20.23
CA VAL A 195 0.91 -5.96 -19.76
C VAL A 195 1.52 -5.11 -20.88
N ARG A 196 1.78 -5.70 -22.05
CA ARG A 196 2.36 -4.99 -23.21
C ARG A 196 1.51 -3.82 -23.74
N SER A 197 0.25 -3.75 -23.33
CA SER A 197 -0.73 -2.74 -23.75
C SER A 197 -0.88 -1.62 -22.72
N LEU A 198 -0.11 -1.63 -21.62
CA LEU A 198 -0.20 -0.62 -20.56
C LEU A 198 0.16 0.80 -21.06
N LEU A 199 0.93 0.91 -22.14
CA LEU A 199 1.17 2.17 -22.86
C LEU A 199 -0.12 2.57 -23.60
N GLY A 200 -0.93 3.43 -22.98
CA GLY A 200 -2.11 4.04 -23.61
C GLY A 200 -3.47 3.43 -23.27
N VAL A 201 -3.55 2.46 -22.36
CA VAL A 201 -4.84 1.98 -21.84
C VAL A 201 -5.33 2.92 -20.73
N ASP A 202 -6.49 3.53 -20.95
CA ASP A 202 -7.28 4.21 -19.92
C ASP A 202 -7.84 3.16 -18.95
N GLY A 203 -7.02 2.72 -17.99
CA GLY A 203 -7.50 1.88 -16.91
C GLY A 203 -8.48 2.64 -16.01
N HIS A 204 -9.33 1.93 -15.29
CA HIS A 204 -10.24 2.51 -14.28
C HIS A 204 -10.21 1.67 -13.01
N ASN A 205 -10.92 2.10 -11.96
CA ASN A 205 -11.06 1.33 -10.73
C ASN A 205 -12.50 0.81 -10.64
N ASP A 206 -12.69 -0.50 -10.78
CA ASP A 206 -14.00 -1.16 -10.74
C ASP A 206 -14.74 -0.99 -9.41
N CYS A 207 -14.03 -0.68 -8.33
CA CYS A 207 -14.63 -0.36 -7.04
C CYS A 207 -15.23 1.05 -7.01
N GLN A 208 -14.79 1.96 -7.89
CA GLN A 208 -15.13 3.38 -7.81
C GLN A 208 -16.64 3.65 -7.91
N PRO A 209 -17.41 3.09 -8.86
CA PRO A 209 -18.86 3.34 -8.95
C PRO A 209 -19.63 2.94 -7.68
N VAL A 210 -19.30 1.78 -7.11
CA VAL A 210 -19.91 1.30 -5.85
C VAL A 210 -19.56 2.22 -4.69
N VAL A 211 -18.29 2.62 -4.59
CA VAL A 211 -17.81 3.49 -3.51
C VAL A 211 -18.42 4.89 -3.63
N GLU A 212 -18.51 5.47 -4.82
CA GLU A 212 -19.17 6.77 -5.05
C GLU A 212 -20.65 6.75 -4.68
N LYS A 213 -21.34 5.63 -4.94
CA LYS A 213 -22.75 5.46 -4.61
C LYS A 213 -22.95 5.39 -3.09
N ARG A 214 -22.14 4.60 -2.40
CA ARG A 214 -22.29 4.32 -0.95
C ARG A 214 -21.70 5.38 -0.04
N TYR A 215 -20.63 6.05 -0.45
CA TYR A 215 -19.86 6.97 0.40
C TYR A 215 -19.82 8.37 -0.23
N PRO A 216 -20.80 9.24 0.12
CA PRO A 216 -20.88 10.60 -0.43
C PRO A 216 -19.61 11.43 -0.23
N ASP A 217 -18.86 11.23 0.85
CA ASP A 217 -17.59 11.94 1.09
C ASP A 217 -16.53 11.61 0.03
N VAL A 218 -16.46 10.35 -0.39
CA VAL A 218 -15.56 9.92 -1.47
C VAL A 218 -16.01 10.51 -2.81
N ARG A 219 -17.30 10.42 -3.12
CA ARG A 219 -17.88 11.04 -4.33
C ARG A 219 -17.61 12.54 -4.38
N ASN A 220 -17.82 13.24 -3.27
CA ASN A 220 -17.58 14.67 -3.18
C ASN A 220 -16.08 14.98 -3.39
N ALA A 221 -15.17 14.19 -2.82
CA ALA A 221 -13.74 14.37 -3.04
C ALA A 221 -13.34 14.13 -4.52
N LEU A 222 -13.90 13.12 -5.18
CA LEU A 222 -13.71 12.87 -6.62
C LEU A 222 -14.22 14.05 -7.46
N ILE A 223 -15.40 14.59 -7.15
CA ILE A 223 -15.96 15.77 -7.84
C ILE A 223 -15.07 17.00 -7.64
N GLN A 224 -14.59 17.26 -6.41
CA GLN A 224 -13.77 18.43 -6.12
C GLN A 224 -12.41 18.36 -6.81
N LEU A 225 -11.72 17.22 -6.72
CA LEU A 225 -10.43 17.02 -7.38
C LEU A 225 -10.57 16.94 -8.91
N GLY A 226 -11.69 16.37 -9.38
CA GLY A 226 -12.06 16.20 -10.78
C GLY A 226 -12.19 17.51 -11.57
N LYS A 227 -12.34 18.66 -10.89
CA LYS A 227 -12.31 19.99 -11.51
C LYS A 227 -10.94 20.36 -12.08
N PHE A 228 -9.87 19.68 -11.65
CA PHE A 228 -8.49 20.06 -11.96
C PHE A 228 -7.70 18.97 -12.71
N THR A 229 -8.10 17.71 -12.57
CA THR A 229 -7.39 16.55 -13.13
C THR A 229 -8.33 15.35 -13.20
N GLN A 230 -7.93 14.28 -13.88
CA GLN A 230 -8.68 13.03 -13.86
C GLN A 230 -8.53 12.35 -12.50
N ALA A 231 -9.49 12.58 -11.61
CA ALA A 231 -9.50 12.03 -10.25
C ALA A 231 -9.96 10.57 -10.26
N ARG A 232 -9.27 9.71 -9.50
CA ARG A 232 -9.54 8.28 -9.42
C ARG A 232 -9.46 7.78 -7.98
N LEU A 233 -10.20 6.71 -7.69
CA LEU A 233 -10.08 5.95 -6.45
C LEU A 233 -8.81 5.08 -6.46
N THR A 234 -8.11 4.94 -5.34
CA THR A 234 -7.07 3.89 -5.16
C THR A 234 -7.57 2.78 -4.23
N GLY A 235 -7.21 1.53 -4.55
CA GLY A 235 -7.72 0.34 -3.84
C GLY A 235 -9.25 0.34 -3.78
N THR A 236 -9.82 -0.01 -2.62
CA THR A 236 -11.25 0.14 -2.34
C THR A 236 -11.60 1.49 -1.71
N GLY A 237 -10.68 2.46 -1.69
CA GLY A 237 -10.88 3.74 -1.02
C GLY A 237 -10.59 3.74 0.49
N ALA A 238 -10.82 4.84 1.19
CA ALA A 238 -11.46 6.08 0.72
C ALA A 238 -10.58 7.05 -0.08
N CYS A 239 -9.25 6.87 -0.13
CA CYS A 239 -8.38 7.85 -0.76
C CYS A 239 -8.64 7.97 -2.27
N VAL A 240 -8.57 9.20 -2.75
CA VAL A 240 -8.69 9.54 -4.17
C VAL A 240 -7.46 10.31 -4.58
N PHE A 241 -7.03 10.18 -5.83
CA PHE A 241 -5.81 10.80 -6.31
C PHE A 241 -5.99 11.40 -7.70
N GLY A 242 -5.10 12.32 -8.04
CA GLY A 242 -5.01 12.92 -9.36
C GLY A 242 -3.55 13.21 -9.70
N SER A 243 -3.20 13.07 -10.98
CA SER A 243 -1.82 13.21 -11.47
C SER A 243 -1.54 14.62 -11.98
N PHE A 244 -0.30 15.06 -11.81
CA PHE A 244 0.22 16.38 -12.16
C PHE A 244 1.66 16.26 -12.69
N PRO A 245 2.05 17.10 -13.67
CA PRO A 245 3.39 17.05 -14.26
C PRO A 245 4.50 17.50 -13.30
N ASN A 246 4.18 18.32 -12.30
CA ASN A 246 5.15 18.80 -11.32
C ASN A 246 4.50 19.07 -9.96
N LYS A 247 5.33 19.10 -8.90
CA LYS A 247 4.91 19.38 -7.52
C LYS A 247 4.16 20.70 -7.37
N GLY A 248 4.64 21.75 -8.05
CA GLY A 248 4.09 23.10 -7.94
C GLY A 248 2.63 23.18 -8.35
N ASP A 249 2.25 22.49 -9.43
CA ASP A 249 0.86 22.45 -9.89
C ASP A 249 -0.03 21.62 -8.96
N ALA A 250 0.45 20.48 -8.46
CA ALA A 250 -0.25 19.71 -7.43
C ALA A 250 -0.48 20.54 -6.15
N ASP A 251 0.53 21.28 -5.67
CA ASP A 251 0.44 22.14 -4.49
C ASP A 251 -0.50 23.36 -4.70
N LYS A 252 -0.57 23.90 -5.93
CA LYS A 252 -1.57 24.94 -6.27
C LYS A 252 -2.99 24.40 -6.16
N VAL A 253 -3.25 23.19 -6.64
CA VAL A 253 -4.57 22.56 -6.51
C VAL A 253 -4.87 22.20 -5.06
N ARG A 254 -3.90 21.64 -4.32
CA ARG A 254 -4.06 21.32 -2.90
C ARG A 254 -4.54 22.51 -2.08
N ARG A 255 -4.00 23.71 -2.34
CA ARG A 255 -4.40 24.95 -1.64
C ARG A 255 -5.81 25.44 -1.97
N GLN A 256 -6.42 24.95 -3.05
CA GLN A 256 -7.79 25.26 -3.45
C GLN A 256 -8.80 24.25 -2.90
N LEU A 257 -8.36 23.09 -2.40
CA LEU A 257 -9.23 22.14 -1.75
C LEU A 257 -9.67 22.64 -0.36
N PRO A 258 -10.85 22.25 0.13
CA PRO A 258 -11.29 22.62 1.47
C PRO A 258 -10.28 22.22 2.54
N ALA A 259 -9.99 23.10 3.50
CA ALA A 259 -9.07 22.81 4.60
C ALA A 259 -9.51 21.61 5.47
N THR A 260 -10.80 21.29 5.46
CA THR A 260 -11.39 20.13 6.15
C THR A 260 -11.13 18.80 5.45
N LEU A 261 -10.50 18.80 4.27
CA LEU A 261 -10.24 17.61 3.48
C LEU A 261 -8.73 17.33 3.47
N PRO A 262 -8.24 16.44 4.36
CA PRO A 262 -6.81 16.15 4.45
C PRO A 262 -6.26 15.66 3.12
N SER A 263 -5.05 16.10 2.78
CA SER A 263 -4.41 15.76 1.53
C SER A 263 -2.90 15.95 1.59
N PHE A 264 -2.18 15.22 0.74
CA PHE A 264 -0.74 15.34 0.62
C PHE A 264 -0.31 15.24 -0.85
N VAL A 265 0.85 15.79 -1.15
CA VAL A 265 1.46 15.74 -2.49
C VAL A 265 2.71 14.86 -2.40
N ALA A 266 2.80 13.87 -3.28
CA ALA A 266 3.92 12.93 -3.32
C ALA A 266 4.26 12.58 -4.77
N GLN A 267 5.54 12.28 -5.03
CA GLN A 267 5.97 11.80 -6.35
C GLN A 267 5.70 10.29 -6.45
N GLY A 268 5.17 9.85 -7.60
CA GLY A 268 5.13 8.44 -7.97
C GLY A 268 6.54 7.91 -8.19
N ARG A 269 6.83 6.70 -7.70
CA ARG A 269 8.14 6.06 -7.84
C ARG A 269 8.00 4.61 -8.27
N ASN A 270 8.84 4.21 -9.21
CA ASN A 270 8.94 2.82 -9.66
C ASN A 270 9.75 1.97 -8.67
N ILE A 271 10.72 2.57 -7.97
CA ILE A 271 11.50 1.89 -6.93
C ILE A 271 11.11 2.43 -5.55
N SER A 272 10.65 1.54 -4.69
CA SER A 272 10.26 1.84 -3.31
C SER A 272 11.36 2.57 -2.56
N MET A 273 10.99 3.61 -1.77
CA MET A 273 11.96 4.29 -0.90
C MET A 273 12.58 3.36 0.15
N LEU A 274 11.88 2.27 0.51
CA LEU A 274 12.44 1.21 1.36
C LEU A 274 13.64 0.54 0.69
N HIS A 275 13.49 0.11 -0.56
CA HIS A 275 14.54 -0.61 -1.27
C HIS A 275 15.73 0.30 -1.61
N ARG A 276 15.45 1.56 -1.98
CA ARG A 276 16.50 2.58 -2.13
C ARG A 276 17.30 2.79 -0.84
N LYS A 277 16.66 2.67 0.33
CA LYS A 277 17.35 2.81 1.63
C LYS A 277 18.12 1.54 2.00
N LEU A 278 17.55 0.35 1.80
CA LEU A 278 18.19 -0.94 2.07
C LEU A 278 19.48 -1.10 1.25
N GLN A 279 19.50 -0.65 0.00
CA GLN A 279 20.70 -0.64 -0.86
C GLN A 279 21.88 0.18 -0.29
N ASN A 280 21.63 1.07 0.67
CA ASN A 280 22.67 1.88 1.30
C ASN A 280 23.08 1.34 2.69
N LEU A 281 22.57 0.18 3.10
CA LEU A 281 22.94 -0.47 4.37
C LEU A 281 24.10 -1.47 4.21
N ASP A 282 24.40 -1.86 2.97
CA ASP A 282 25.55 -2.69 2.60
C ASP A 282 26.81 -1.82 2.33
#